data_AF-A0A3C0IY25-F1
#
_entry.id   AF-A0A3C0IY25-F1
#
_cell.length_a   1.000
_cell.length_b   1.000
_cell.length_c   1.000
_cell.angle_alpha   90.00
_cell.angle_beta   90.00
_cell.angle_gamma   90.00
#
_symmetry.space_group_name_H-M   'P 1'
#
loop_
_entity.id
_entity.type
_entity.pdbx_description
1 polymer ?
#
loop_
_entity_poly.entity_id
_entity_poly.type
_entity_poly.pdbx_seq_one_letter_code
_entity_poly.pdbx_strand_id
1 'polypeptide(L)'
;NLLAIVDTLLIGGGMAFTFLKAQGHEVGKSLVDAQRLDYAREAMAEARLRGVRFELPVDVVAAERFEAGSPHRVVGVDAIPADWMGLDIGP
;
A
#
# COMPACT_ATOMS: atom_id res chain seq x y z
N ASN A 1 12.95 -10.37 -13.24
CA ASN A 1 12.51 -9.07 -12.71
C ASN A 1 11.31 -8.61 -13.54
N LEU A 2 10.13 -8.42 -12.92
CA LEU A 2 8.90 -8.05 -13.64
C LEU A 2 8.97 -6.62 -14.20
N LEU A 3 9.69 -5.71 -13.55
CA LEU A 3 9.89 -4.33 -14.01
C LEU A 3 10.60 -4.23 -15.36
N ALA A 4 11.23 -5.31 -15.83
CA ALA A 4 11.88 -5.34 -17.13
C ALA A 4 10.97 -5.82 -18.28
N ILE A 5 9.75 -6.27 -17.98
CA ILE A 5 8.87 -6.93 -18.96
C ILE A 5 7.43 -6.38 -19.00
N VAL A 6 6.95 -5.73 -17.94
CA VAL A 6 5.57 -5.22 -17.88
C VAL A 6 5.53 -3.72 -18.16
N ASP A 7 4.43 -3.27 -18.76
CA ASP A 7 4.13 -1.83 -18.91
C ASP A 7 3.54 -1.25 -17.63
N THR A 8 2.88 -2.09 -16.83
CA THR A 8 2.16 -1.68 -15.62
C THR A 8 2.27 -2.75 -14.55
N LEU A 9 2.58 -2.33 -13.33
CA LEU A 9 2.67 -3.16 -12.15
C LEU A 9 1.69 -2.62 -11.11
N LEU A 10 0.74 -3.46 -10.70
CA LEU A 10 -0.25 -3.15 -9.67
C LEU A 10 0.18 -3.85 -8.38
N ILE A 11 0.27 -3.10 -7.29
CA ILE A 11 0.59 -3.64 -5.97
C ILE A 11 -0.66 -3.58 -5.09
N GLY A 12 -1.02 -4.72 -4.50
CA GLY A 12 -2.15 -4.83 -3.57
C GLY A 12 -1.80 -5.62 -2.32
N GLY A 13 -2.81 -5.86 -1.49
CA GLY A 13 -2.68 -6.57 -0.22
C GLY A 13 -1.73 -5.88 0.76
N GLY A 14 -1.25 -6.62 1.77
CA GLY A 14 -0.40 -6.08 2.83
C GLY A 14 0.88 -5.40 2.32
N MET A 15 1.43 -5.87 1.20
CA MET A 15 2.63 -5.28 0.60
C MET A 15 2.43 -3.81 0.20
N ALA A 16 1.23 -3.42 -0.24
CA ALA A 16 0.93 -2.05 -0.65
C ALA A 16 1.22 -1.04 0.47
N PHE A 17 0.95 -1.38 1.74
CA PHE A 17 1.19 -0.48 2.86
C PHE A 17 2.67 -0.19 3.12
N THR A 18 3.57 -1.09 2.74
CA THR A 18 5.02 -0.81 2.80
C THR A 18 5.40 0.25 1.77
N PHE A 19 4.82 0.19 0.56
CA PHE A 19 5.03 1.19 -0.48
C PHE A 19 4.38 2.53 -0.13
N LEU A 20 3.14 2.53 0.39
CA LEU A 20 2.45 3.73 0.86
C LEU A 20 3.21 4.40 2.02
N LYS A 21 3.70 3.62 3.00
CA LYS A 21 4.57 4.13 4.07
C LYS A 21 5.87 4.72 3.52
N ALA A 22 6.47 4.08 2.51
CA ALA A 22 7.66 4.57 1.83
C ALA A 22 7.43 5.90 1.09
N GLN A 23 6.21 6.15 0.60
CA GLN A 23 5.76 7.44 0.04
C GLN A 23 5.44 8.50 1.10
N GLY A 24 5.40 8.13 2.39
CA GLY A 24 5.17 9.05 3.50
C GLY A 24 3.73 9.06 4.03
N HIS A 25 2.85 8.18 3.53
CA HIS A 25 1.50 8.04 4.08
C HIS A 25 1.51 7.45 5.49
N GLU A 26 0.54 7.86 6.31
CA GLU A 26 0.22 7.12 7.52
C GLU A 26 -0.68 5.93 7.18
N VAL A 27 -0.33 4.74 7.66
CA VAL A 27 -1.03 3.48 7.39
C VAL A 27 -1.55 2.80 8.66
N GLY A 28 -1.52 3.49 9.80
CA GLY A 28 -1.98 2.97 11.09
C GLY A 28 -1.25 1.69 11.49
N LYS A 29 -2.04 0.68 11.88
CA LYS A 29 -1.59 -0.67 12.24
C LYS A 29 -1.52 -1.64 11.05
N SER A 30 -1.58 -1.14 9.82
CA SER A 30 -1.48 -1.99 8.63
C SER A 30 -0.14 -2.73 8.58
N LEU A 31 -0.11 -3.87 7.89
CA LEU A 31 1.09 -4.71 7.79
C LEU A 31 2.20 -3.97 7.01
N VAL A 32 3.30 -3.63 7.68
CA VAL A 32 4.45 -2.93 7.08
C VAL A 32 5.73 -3.72 7.34
N ASP A 33 6.51 -3.96 6.28
CA ASP A 33 7.89 -4.42 6.40
C ASP A 33 8.82 -3.20 6.51
N ALA A 34 9.07 -2.75 7.75
CA ALA A 34 9.87 -1.57 8.01
C ALA A 34 11.33 -1.68 7.54
N GLN A 35 11.86 -2.90 7.38
CA GLN A 35 13.23 -3.13 6.92
C GLN A 35 13.37 -2.93 5.41
N ARG A 36 12.25 -2.92 4.66
CA ARG A 36 12.23 -2.80 3.20
C ARG A 36 11.73 -1.46 2.68
N LEU A 37 11.61 -0.43 3.53
CA LEU A 37 11.15 0.88 3.10
C LEU A 37 12.09 1.50 2.04
N ASP A 38 13.40 1.36 2.20
CA ASP A 38 14.36 1.88 1.22
C ASP A 38 14.24 1.13 -0.11
N TYR A 39 14.14 -0.20 -0.06
CA TYR A 39 13.88 -1.02 -1.24
C TYR A 39 12.58 -0.62 -1.95
N ALA A 40 11.51 -0.34 -1.21
CA ALA A 40 10.24 0.08 -1.80
C ALA A 40 10.39 1.41 -2.56
N ARG A 41 11.15 2.38 -2.01
CA ARG A 41 11.48 3.64 -2.69
C ARG A 41 12.30 3.41 -3.95
N GLU A 42 13.33 2.56 -3.86
CA GLU A 42 14.18 2.20 -5.01
C GLU A 42 13.38 1.52 -6.12
N ALA A 43 12.50 0.59 -5.78
CA ALA A 43 11.65 -0.11 -6.75
C ALA A 43 10.68 0.83 -7.47
N MET A 44 10.05 1.77 -6.76
CA MET A 44 9.21 2.80 -7.39
C MET A 44 10.05 3.74 -8.28
N ALA A 45 11.26 4.09 -7.86
CA ALA A 45 12.18 4.89 -8.67
C ALA A 45 12.63 4.15 -9.94
N GLU A 46 12.98 2.86 -9.83
CA GLU A 46 13.33 2.01 -10.97
C GLU A 46 12.16 1.90 -11.95
N ALA A 47 10.94 1.68 -11.46
CA ALA A 47 9.74 1.65 -12.30
C ALA A 47 9.58 2.95 -13.09
N ARG A 48 9.73 4.11 -12.42
CA ARG A 48 9.67 5.43 -13.06
C ARG A 48 10.75 5.60 -14.14
N LEU A 49 12.00 5.18 -13.88
CA LEU A 49 13.09 5.27 -14.85
C LEU A 49 12.84 4.41 -16.09
N ARG A 50 12.18 3.27 -15.92
CA ARG A 50 11.82 2.34 -17.00
C ARG A 50 10.53 2.71 -17.75
N GLY A 51 9.80 3.72 -17.27
CA GLY A 51 8.49 4.08 -17.83
C GLY A 51 7.38 3.08 -17.47
N VAL A 52 7.59 2.24 -16.46
CA VAL A 52 6.58 1.30 -15.96
C VAL A 52 5.62 2.05 -15.05
N ARG A 53 4.31 1.95 -15.32
CA ARG A 53 3.29 2.49 -14.41
C ARG A 53 3.23 1.64 -13.15
N PHE A 54 3.47 2.25 -12.00
CA PHE A 54 3.49 1.58 -10.70
C PHE A 54 2.28 2.05 -9.91
N GLU A 55 1.23 1.23 -9.89
CA GLU A 55 -0.06 1.59 -9.32
C GLU A 55 -0.19 1.03 -7.90
N LEU A 56 -0.59 1.91 -6.98
CA LEU A 56 -0.92 1.60 -5.59
C LEU A 56 -2.42 1.87 -5.34
N PRO A 57 -3.03 1.26 -4.31
CA PRO A 57 -4.38 1.61 -3.90
C PRO A 57 -4.44 3.10 -3.55
N VAL A 58 -5.54 3.75 -3.93
CA VAL A 58 -5.83 5.17 -3.58
C VAL A 58 -6.75 5.27 -2.38
N ASP A 59 -7.49 4.20 -2.10
CA ASP A 59 -8.33 4.01 -0.93
C ASP A 59 -8.29 2.54 -0.49
N VAL A 60 -8.72 2.32 0.75
CA VAL A 60 -8.69 1.01 1.41
C VAL A 60 -9.92 0.82 2.28
N VAL A 61 -10.32 -0.45 2.44
CA VAL A 61 -11.23 -0.85 3.51
C VAL A 61 -10.41 -0.99 4.79
N ALA A 62 -10.57 -0.04 5.71
CA ALA A 62 -9.91 -0.05 7.01
C ALA A 62 -10.85 -0.59 8.10
N ALA A 63 -10.29 -1.33 9.06
CA ALA A 63 -11.01 -1.85 10.22
C ALA A 63 -10.19 -1.71 11.52
N GLU A 64 -10.87 -1.76 12.67
CA GLU A 64 -10.22 -1.72 13.99
C GLU A 64 -9.46 -3.02 14.32
N ARG A 65 -10.01 -4.16 13.89
CA ARG A 65 -9.50 -5.51 14.23
C ARG A 65 -9.58 -6.44 13.03
N PHE A 66 -8.63 -7.38 12.96
CA PHE A 66 -8.63 -8.46 11.98
C PHE A 66 -9.54 -9.61 12.45
N GLU A 67 -10.85 -9.39 12.35
CA GLU A 67 -11.87 -10.37 12.74
C GLU A 67 -13.16 -10.19 11.92
N ALA A 68 -13.95 -11.25 11.83
CA ALA A 68 -15.24 -11.19 11.16
C ALA A 68 -16.18 -10.20 11.87
N GLY A 69 -16.82 -9.32 11.10
CA GLY A 69 -17.77 -8.34 11.62
C GLY A 69 -17.13 -7.14 12.33
N SER A 70 -15.80 -6.96 12.25
CA SER A 70 -15.16 -5.75 12.75
C SER A 70 -15.76 -4.50 12.08
N PRO A 71 -16.03 -3.41 12.83
CA PRO A 71 -16.38 -2.13 12.24
C PRO A 71 -15.35 -1.74 11.19
N HIS A 72 -15.82 -1.42 9.99
CA HIS A 72 -14.97 -1.05 8.87
C HIS A 72 -15.55 0.12 8.12
N ARG A 73 -14.69 0.83 7.40
CA ARG A 73 -15.05 1.90 6.48
C ARG A 73 -14.03 2.02 5.35
N VAL A 74 -14.49 2.53 4.22
CA VAL A 74 -13.59 2.94 3.14
C VAL A 74 -12.99 4.30 3.49
N VAL A 75 -11.66 4.41 3.35
CA VAL A 75 -10.92 5.67 3.53
C VAL A 75 -9.86 5.80 2.45
N GLY A 76 -9.53 7.04 2.07
CA GLY A 76 -8.33 7.31 1.27
C GLY A 76 -7.06 6.84 2.00
N VAL A 77 -6.01 6.53 1.25
CA VAL A 77 -4.72 6.11 1.82
C VAL A 77 -4.02 7.19 2.66
N ASP A 78 -4.48 8.44 2.57
CA ASP A 78 -4.06 9.59 3.38
C ASP A 78 -4.92 9.80 4.64
N ALA A 79 -5.97 8.98 4.84
CA ALA A 79 -6.96 9.13 5.90
C ALA A 79 -7.16 7.86 6.74
N ILE A 80 -6.21 6.92 6.71
CA ILE A 80 -6.23 5.71 7.54
C ILE A 80 -6.03 6.13 9.02
N PRO A 81 -6.97 5.80 9.92
CA PRO A 81 -6.79 6.09 11.35
C PRO A 81 -5.59 5.37 11.93
N ALA A 82 -4.87 6.04 12.84
CA ALA A 82 -3.65 5.52 13.44
C ALA A 82 -3.84 4.18 14.18
N ASP A 83 -5.03 3.95 14.73
CA ASP A 83 -5.39 2.75 15.48
C ASP A 83 -6.05 1.65 14.64
N TRP A 84 -6.30 1.90 13.35
CA TRP A 84 -6.94 0.99 12.40
C TRP A 84 -5.92 0.37 11.44
N MET A 85 -6.34 -0.64 10.69
CA MET A 85 -5.52 -1.29 9.65
C MET A 85 -6.32 -1.46 8.37
N GLY A 86 -5.67 -1.28 7.22
CA GLY A 86 -6.24 -1.59 5.92
C GLY A 86 -6.21 -3.09 5.67
N LEU A 87 -7.35 -3.65 5.27
CA LEU A 87 -7.54 -5.09 5.08
C LEU A 87 -7.90 -5.48 3.64
N ASP A 88 -8.34 -4.51 2.84
CA ASP A 88 -8.60 -4.69 1.42
C ASP A 88 -8.46 -3.35 0.68
N ILE A 89 -8.43 -3.39 -0.66
CA ILE A 89 -8.52 -2.20 -1.51
C ILE A 89 -9.92 -1.60 -1.45
N GLY A 90 -10.05 -0.27 -1.64
CA GLY A 90 -11.34 0.38 -1.82
C GLY A 90 -11.91 0.23 -3.24
N PRO A 91 -13.13 0.75 -3.49
CA PRO A 91 -13.87 0.65 -4.74
C PRO A 91 -13.38 1.56 -5.90
#